data_AF-A0A2R6HTY1-F1
#
_entry.id   AF-A0A2R6HTY1-F1
#
_cell.length_a   1.000
_cell.length_b   1.000
_cell.length_c   1.000
_cell.angle_alpha   90.00
_cell.angle_beta   90.00
_cell.angle_gamma   90.00
#
_symmetry.space_group_name_H-M   'P 1'
#
loop_
_entity.id
_entity.type
_entity.pdbx_description
1 polymer ?
#
loop_
_entity_poly.entity_id
_entity_poly.type
_entity_poly.pdbx_seq_one_letter_code
_entity_poly.pdbx_strand_id
1 'polypeptide(L)'
;MFRSAREVGPVFLIPAAWSVAAATHLGIVAERTLFIAHVVMSVLLAAFAVTAYADMREGTLRVWWAVIAVGFVPAVAGAVGFRLDSAPLHAAALYGWMLLPAAGLVDTGRRVTEASVVYLGGAALCVVGAAVYAAAPALPVEATVGRVAGIAAVGLGQTAGILDAALRY
;
A
#
# COMPACT_ATOMS: atom_id res chain seq x y z
N MET A 1 21.36 0.54 13.00
CA MET A 1 20.19 -0.37 13.03
C MET A 1 18.94 0.24 12.37
N PHE A 2 18.47 1.43 12.76
CA PHE A 2 17.26 2.02 12.17
C PHE A 2 17.32 2.30 10.65
N ARG A 3 18.50 2.44 10.05
CA ARG A 3 18.67 2.67 8.61
C ARG A 3 18.37 1.40 7.80
N SER A 4 19.10 0.32 8.08
CA SER A 4 18.90 -1.00 7.46
C SER A 4 17.48 -1.55 7.65
N ALA A 5 16.87 -1.35 8.83
CA ALA A 5 15.48 -1.76 9.05
C ALA A 5 14.47 -0.98 8.20
N ARG A 6 14.74 0.31 7.90
CA ARG A 6 13.90 1.14 7.02
C ARG A 6 14.09 0.80 5.54
N GLU A 7 15.29 0.36 5.17
CA GLU A 7 15.63 -0.02 3.79
C GLU A 7 15.02 -1.38 3.41
N VAL A 8 15.15 -2.39 4.29
CA VAL A 8 14.72 -3.76 3.97
C VAL A 8 13.33 -4.10 4.51
N GLY A 9 12.87 -3.41 5.56
CA GLY A 9 11.55 -3.65 6.17
C GLY A 9 10.39 -3.72 5.18
N PRO A 10 10.26 -2.78 4.22
CA PRO A 10 9.18 -2.79 3.23
C PRO A 10 9.07 -4.09 2.41
N VAL A 11 10.20 -4.78 2.15
CA VAL A 11 10.24 -6.03 1.37
C VAL A 11 9.33 -7.10 1.96
N PHE A 12 9.22 -7.15 3.29
CA PHE A 12 8.37 -8.09 3.99
C PHE A 12 7.03 -7.49 4.39
N LEU A 13 7.02 -6.20 4.76
CA LEU A 13 5.82 -5.53 5.28
C LEU A 13 4.76 -5.31 4.20
N ILE A 14 5.14 -4.92 2.98
CA ILE A 14 4.17 -4.70 1.88
C ILE A 14 3.42 -5.99 1.51
N PRO A 15 4.09 -7.10 1.17
CA PRO A 15 3.36 -8.33 0.83
C PRO A 15 2.54 -8.85 2.00
N ALA A 16 3.07 -8.79 3.23
CA ALA A 16 2.32 -9.19 4.42
C ALA A 16 1.03 -8.37 4.62
N ALA A 17 1.08 -7.05 4.43
CA ALA A 17 -0.09 -6.18 4.56
C ALA A 17 -1.20 -6.56 3.55
N TRP A 18 -0.83 -6.81 2.30
CA TRP A 18 -1.80 -7.22 1.27
C TRP A 18 -2.32 -8.64 1.49
N SER A 19 -1.50 -9.56 2.02
CA SER A 19 -1.98 -10.89 2.45
C SER A 19 -3.01 -10.78 3.58
N VAL A 20 -2.79 -9.92 4.57
CA VAL A 20 -3.75 -9.67 5.67
C VAL A 20 -5.05 -9.06 5.13
N ALA A 21 -4.96 -8.12 4.19
CA ALA A 21 -6.14 -7.55 3.53
C ALA A 21 -6.95 -8.62 2.78
N ALA A 22 -6.29 -9.49 2.01
CA ALA A 22 -6.96 -10.60 1.33
C ALA A 22 -7.59 -11.59 2.32
N ALA A 23 -6.85 -11.97 3.36
CA ALA A 23 -7.30 -12.89 4.40
C ALA A 23 -8.50 -12.35 5.19
N THR A 24 -8.65 -11.02 5.28
CA THR A 24 -9.84 -10.37 5.86
C THR A 24 -11.10 -10.69 5.05
N HIS A 25 -11.03 -10.60 3.72
CA HIS A 25 -12.17 -10.94 2.86
C HIS A 25 -12.52 -12.42 2.88
N LEU A 26 -11.57 -13.27 3.26
CA LEU A 26 -11.77 -14.70 3.47
C LEU A 26 -12.30 -15.03 4.87
N GLY A 27 -12.52 -14.03 5.74
CA GLY A 27 -12.99 -14.22 7.11
C GLY A 27 -11.96 -14.82 8.07
N ILE A 28 -10.68 -14.82 7.68
CA ILE A 28 -9.58 -15.43 8.47
C ILE A 28 -9.07 -14.45 9.55
N VAL A 29 -9.07 -13.15 9.25
CA VAL A 29 -8.52 -12.12 10.13
C VAL A 29 -9.64 -11.41 10.89
N ALA A 30 -9.51 -11.34 12.22
CA ALA A 30 -10.45 -10.61 13.05
C ALA A 30 -10.32 -9.08 12.86
N GLU A 31 -11.45 -8.36 12.93
CA GLU A 31 -11.48 -6.90 12.82
C GLU A 31 -10.59 -6.20 13.87
N ARG A 32 -10.53 -6.75 15.09
CA ARG A 32 -9.64 -6.25 16.15
C ARG A 32 -8.18 -6.22 15.70
N THR A 33 -7.74 -7.23 14.95
CA THR A 33 -6.37 -7.31 14.43
C THR A 33 -6.13 -6.20 13.41
N LEU A 34 -7.09 -5.91 12.54
CA LEU A 34 -6.99 -4.83 11.55
C LEU A 34 -7.00 -3.45 12.20
N PHE A 35 -7.81 -3.25 13.23
CA PHE A 35 -7.80 -2.03 14.03
C PHE A 35 -6.41 -1.78 14.62
N ILE A 36 -5.82 -2.78 15.29
CA ILE A 36 -4.47 -2.68 15.87
C ILE A 36 -3.45 -2.40 14.77
N ALA A 37 -3.53 -3.10 13.63
CA ALA A 37 -2.62 -2.87 12.51
C ALA A 37 -2.67 -1.42 11.99
N HIS A 38 -3.86 -0.83 11.86
CA HIS A 38 -3.99 0.57 11.44
C HIS A 38 -3.48 1.57 12.48
N VAL A 39 -3.69 1.31 13.78
CA VAL A 39 -3.12 2.14 14.85
C VAL A 39 -1.60 2.11 14.82
N VAL A 40 -1.00 0.91 14.76
CA VAL A 40 0.46 0.75 14.68
C VAL A 40 1.01 1.43 13.43
N MET A 41 0.39 1.18 12.27
CA MET A 41 0.78 1.81 11.00
C MET A 41 0.71 3.34 11.07
N SER A 42 -0.33 3.90 11.68
CA SER A 42 -0.46 5.35 11.85
C SER A 42 0.70 5.94 12.66
N VAL A 43 1.05 5.31 13.78
CA VAL A 43 2.18 5.73 14.62
C VAL A 43 3.51 5.61 13.86
N LEU A 44 3.73 4.49 13.17
CA LEU A 44 4.95 4.26 12.41
C LEU A 44 5.11 5.25 11.26
N LEU A 45 4.05 5.53 10.50
CA LEU A 45 4.09 6.49 9.40
C LEU A 45 4.32 7.91 9.90
N ALA A 46 3.68 8.31 11.00
CA ALA A 46 3.93 9.62 11.62
C ALA A 46 5.41 9.75 12.06
N ALA A 47 5.94 8.75 12.76
CA ALA A 47 7.34 8.73 13.17
C ALA A 47 8.29 8.73 11.98
N PHE A 48 8.01 7.94 10.93
CA PHE A 48 8.82 7.90 9.72
C PHE A 48 8.79 9.23 8.98
N ALA A 49 7.61 9.82 8.78
CA ALA A 49 7.45 11.10 8.07
C ALA A 49 8.28 12.20 8.74
N VAL A 50 8.35 12.24 10.07
CA VAL A 50 9.18 13.21 10.80
C VAL A 50 10.67 12.87 10.70
N THR A 51 11.05 11.61 10.99
CA THR A 51 12.46 11.22 11.16
C THR A 51 13.21 10.98 9.85
N ALA A 52 12.53 10.63 8.77
CA ALA A 52 13.13 10.37 7.46
C ALA A 52 13.11 11.59 6.53
N TYR A 53 12.46 12.69 6.94
CA TYR A 53 12.29 13.86 6.07
C TYR A 53 13.62 14.43 5.58
N ALA A 54 14.61 14.57 6.46
CA ALA A 54 15.91 15.16 6.13
C ALA A 54 16.65 14.35 5.05
N ASP A 55 16.48 13.02 5.06
CA ASP A 55 17.13 12.09 4.13
C ASP A 55 16.38 11.95 2.79
N MET A 56 15.11 12.37 2.73
CA MET A 56 14.22 12.17 1.58
C MET A 56 13.76 13.50 0.96
N ARG A 57 14.66 14.47 0.84
CA ARG A 57 14.31 15.83 0.38
C ARG A 57 14.30 15.98 -1.14
N GLU A 58 14.94 15.07 -1.86
CA GLU A 58 15.23 15.24 -3.29
C GLU A 58 14.87 13.99 -4.10
N GLY A 59 14.72 14.20 -5.42
CA GLY A 59 14.47 13.15 -6.40
C GLY A 59 13.29 12.26 -6.06
N THR A 60 13.42 10.96 -6.37
CA THR A 60 12.40 9.93 -6.15
C THR A 60 12.06 9.77 -4.67
N LEU A 61 13.04 9.92 -3.77
CA LEU A 61 12.82 9.81 -2.33
C LEU A 61 11.86 10.88 -1.82
N ARG A 62 11.89 12.10 -2.39
CA ARG A 62 10.93 13.15 -2.04
C ARG A 62 9.48 12.75 -2.31
N VAL A 63 9.25 12.06 -3.43
CA VAL A 63 7.92 11.57 -3.80
C VAL A 63 7.48 10.46 -2.85
N TRP A 64 8.35 9.50 -2.54
CA TRP A 64 8.03 8.44 -1.58
C TRP A 64 7.81 8.95 -0.17
N TRP A 65 8.55 9.96 0.28
CA TRP A 65 8.26 10.62 1.54
C TRP A 65 6.85 11.23 1.53
N ALA A 66 6.44 11.86 0.43
CA ALA A 66 5.10 12.44 0.31
C ALA A 66 4.02 11.35 0.31
N VAL A 67 4.25 10.22 -0.38
CA VAL A 67 3.36 9.04 -0.33
C VAL A 67 3.21 8.54 1.11
N ILE A 68 4.29 8.46 1.89
CA ILE A 68 4.26 8.03 3.29
C ILE A 68 3.54 9.05 4.17
N ALA A 69 3.86 10.33 4.03
CA ALA A 69 3.25 11.40 4.81
C ALA A 69 1.74 11.52 4.54
N VAL A 70 1.32 11.46 3.27
CA VAL A 70 -0.10 11.45 2.88
C VAL A 70 -0.76 10.13 3.27
N GLY A 71 -0.03 9.01 3.21
CA GLY A 71 -0.46 7.67 3.64
C GLY A 71 -0.84 7.58 5.12
N PHE A 72 -0.41 8.54 5.95
CA PHE A 72 -0.92 8.69 7.31
C PHE A 72 -2.46 8.86 7.34
N VAL A 73 -3.03 9.57 6.37
CA VAL A 73 -4.48 9.83 6.30
C VAL A 73 -5.29 8.54 6.14
N PRO A 74 -5.06 7.66 5.14
CA PRO A 74 -5.78 6.39 5.04
C PRO A 74 -5.49 5.45 6.23
N ALA A 75 -4.29 5.49 6.82
CA ALA A 75 -4.01 4.72 8.03
C ALA A 75 -4.91 5.13 9.22
N VAL A 76 -5.02 6.44 9.47
CA VAL A 76 -5.91 6.98 10.51
C VAL A 76 -7.38 6.73 10.15
N ALA A 77 -7.77 6.92 8.88
CA ALA A 77 -9.12 6.61 8.42
C ALA A 77 -9.50 5.17 8.72
N GLY A 78 -8.59 4.20 8.50
CA GLY A 78 -8.85 2.80 8.84
C GLY A 78 -9.02 2.57 10.34
N ALA A 79 -8.15 3.15 11.17
CA ALA A 79 -8.25 3.03 12.62
C ALA A 79 -9.58 3.61 13.16
N VAL A 80 -9.94 4.82 12.72
CA VAL A 80 -11.21 5.48 13.08
C VAL A 80 -12.39 4.70 12.50
N GLY A 81 -12.28 4.20 11.28
CA GLY A 81 -13.30 3.40 10.60
C GLY A 81 -13.68 2.16 11.38
N PHE A 82 -12.70 1.39 11.89
CA PHE A 82 -12.99 0.24 12.77
C PHE A 82 -13.54 0.65 14.13
N ARG A 83 -13.16 1.81 14.66
CA ARG A 83 -13.67 2.28 15.96
C ARG A 83 -15.13 2.75 15.89
N LEU A 84 -15.54 3.29 14.74
CA LEU A 84 -16.87 3.86 14.49
C LEU A 84 -17.77 2.96 13.64
N ASP A 85 -17.27 1.81 13.19
CA ASP A 85 -17.92 0.92 12.22
C ASP A 85 -18.40 1.63 10.95
N SER A 86 -17.49 2.36 10.30
CA SER A 86 -17.81 3.27 9.21
C SER A 86 -17.25 2.78 7.86
N ALA A 87 -18.12 2.19 7.05
CA ALA A 87 -17.78 1.69 5.71
C ALA A 87 -17.09 2.72 4.79
N PRO A 88 -17.49 4.01 4.74
CA PRO A 88 -16.76 5.00 3.94
C PRO A 88 -15.30 5.20 4.37
N LEU A 89 -15.01 5.07 5.67
CA LEU A 89 -13.65 5.21 6.20
C LEU A 89 -12.82 3.96 5.94
N HIS A 90 -13.42 2.77 5.99
CA HIS A 90 -12.76 1.54 5.55
C HIS A 90 -12.42 1.59 4.06
N ALA A 91 -13.35 2.09 3.23
CA ALA A 91 -13.11 2.29 1.81
C ALA A 91 -11.99 3.31 1.56
N ALA A 92 -12.01 4.45 2.24
CA ALA A 92 -10.95 5.45 2.15
C ALA A 92 -9.58 4.89 2.53
N ALA A 93 -9.51 4.07 3.59
CA ALA A 93 -8.29 3.41 4.00
C ALA A 93 -7.77 2.45 2.92
N LEU A 94 -8.64 1.55 2.45
CA LEU A 94 -8.28 0.53 1.46
C LEU A 94 -7.84 1.16 0.13
N TYR A 95 -8.70 2.01 -0.48
CA TYR A 95 -8.39 2.62 -1.77
C TYR A 95 -7.24 3.62 -1.68
N GLY A 96 -7.08 4.32 -0.55
CA GLY A 96 -5.91 5.16 -0.31
C GLY A 96 -4.62 4.37 -0.42
N TRP A 97 -4.55 3.19 0.21
CA TRP A 97 -3.37 2.31 0.11
C TRP A 97 -3.23 1.62 -1.25
N MET A 98 -4.33 1.35 -1.95
CA MET A 98 -4.25 0.80 -3.30
C MET A 98 -3.64 1.80 -4.27
N LEU A 99 -4.00 3.08 -4.16
CA LEU A 99 -3.73 4.08 -5.20
C LEU A 99 -2.55 5.01 -4.91
N LEU A 100 -2.31 5.40 -3.65
CA LEU A 100 -1.23 6.34 -3.31
C LEU A 100 0.16 5.87 -3.81
N PRO A 101 0.56 4.59 -3.63
CA PRO A 101 1.86 4.12 -4.11
C PRO A 101 2.02 4.20 -5.63
N ALA A 102 0.93 4.23 -6.40
CA ALA A 102 1.01 4.38 -7.85
C ALA A 102 1.72 5.68 -8.26
N ALA A 103 1.57 6.77 -7.49
CA ALA A 103 2.28 8.02 -7.76
C ALA A 103 3.81 7.87 -7.61
N GLY A 104 4.26 7.21 -6.53
CA GLY A 104 5.67 6.92 -6.31
C GLY A 104 6.25 5.98 -7.37
N LEU A 105 5.50 4.94 -7.74
CA LEU A 105 5.86 4.01 -8.81
C LEU A 105 5.96 4.72 -10.18
N VAL A 106 5.01 5.61 -10.52
CA VAL A 106 5.08 6.39 -11.78
C VAL A 106 6.30 7.30 -11.82
N ASP A 107 6.58 8.06 -10.76
CA ASP A 107 7.76 8.92 -10.71
C ASP A 107 9.05 8.09 -10.80
N THR A 108 9.12 6.97 -10.08
CA THR A 108 10.28 6.07 -10.12
C THR A 108 10.49 5.50 -11.51
N GLY A 109 9.44 4.99 -12.17
CA GLY A 109 9.53 4.41 -13.51
C GLY A 109 9.89 5.42 -14.61
N ARG A 110 9.61 6.71 -14.41
CA ARG A 110 10.05 7.79 -15.31
C ARG A 110 11.53 8.16 -15.14
N ARG A 111 12.09 7.92 -13.95
CA ARG A 111 13.48 8.27 -13.62
C ARG A 111 14.45 7.10 -13.77
N VAL A 112 13.99 5.87 -13.51
CA VAL A 112 14.77 4.63 -13.57
C VAL A 112 14.36 3.86 -14.82
N THR A 113 14.92 4.23 -15.96
CA THR A 113 14.49 3.72 -17.28
C THR A 113 14.72 2.23 -17.46
N GLU A 114 15.78 1.69 -16.86
CA GLU A 114 16.21 0.28 -16.92
C GLU A 114 15.20 -0.68 -16.28
N ALA A 115 14.40 -0.17 -15.33
CA ALA A 115 13.37 -0.92 -14.63
C ALA A 115 11.98 -0.29 -14.79
N SER A 116 11.80 0.59 -15.78
CA SER A 116 10.57 1.35 -16.01
C SER A 116 9.34 0.46 -16.11
N VAL A 117 9.44 -0.71 -16.76
CA VAL A 117 8.35 -1.68 -16.88
C VAL A 117 7.88 -2.21 -15.52
N VAL A 118 8.81 -2.46 -14.58
CA VAL A 118 8.47 -2.93 -13.23
C VAL A 118 7.67 -1.88 -12.48
N TYR A 119 8.14 -0.64 -12.49
CA TYR A 119 7.50 0.45 -11.77
C TYR A 119 6.19 0.91 -12.42
N LEU A 120 6.16 1.14 -13.73
CA LEU A 120 4.94 1.54 -14.45
C LEU A 120 3.91 0.41 -14.50
N GLY A 121 4.35 -0.84 -14.66
CA GLY A 121 3.49 -2.01 -14.54
C GLY A 121 2.91 -2.15 -13.13
N GLY A 122 3.73 -1.93 -12.09
CA GLY A 122 3.26 -1.90 -10.71
C GLY A 122 2.23 -0.80 -10.44
N ALA A 123 2.43 0.39 -11.01
CA ALA A 123 1.46 1.49 -10.94
C ALA A 123 0.16 1.15 -11.67
N ALA A 124 0.25 0.53 -12.85
CA ALA A 124 -0.93 0.06 -13.58
C ALA A 124 -1.69 -0.99 -12.79
N LEU A 125 -1.00 -1.94 -12.15
CA LEU A 125 -1.60 -2.95 -11.28
C LEU A 125 -2.30 -2.36 -10.06
N CYS A 126 -1.80 -1.26 -9.50
CA CYS A 126 -2.47 -0.51 -8.44
C CYS A 126 -3.86 -0.01 -8.90
N VAL A 127 -3.91 0.62 -10.08
CA VAL A 127 -5.16 1.18 -10.64
C VAL A 127 -6.11 0.07 -11.08
N VAL A 128 -5.61 -0.92 -11.83
CA VAL A 128 -6.41 -2.06 -12.30
C VAL A 128 -6.93 -2.86 -11.12
N GLY A 129 -6.10 -3.15 -10.12
CA GLY A 129 -6.52 -3.88 -8.92
C GLY A 129 -7.61 -3.15 -8.14
N ALA A 130 -7.50 -1.82 -7.99
CA ALA A 130 -8.55 -1.00 -7.38
C ALA A 130 -9.86 -1.04 -8.19
N ALA A 131 -9.78 -0.95 -9.52
CA ALA A 131 -10.93 -1.02 -10.39
C ALA A 131 -11.60 -2.41 -10.34
N VAL A 132 -10.82 -3.49 -10.37
CA VAL A 132 -11.30 -4.87 -10.24
C VAL A 132 -11.98 -5.08 -8.89
N TYR A 133 -11.38 -4.59 -7.79
CA TYR A 133 -11.98 -4.67 -6.47
C TYR A 133 -13.32 -3.94 -6.40
N ALA A 134 -13.41 -2.73 -6.97
CA ALA A 134 -14.64 -1.94 -7.01
C ALA A 134 -15.73 -2.61 -7.87
N ALA A 135 -15.34 -3.16 -9.03
CA ALA A 135 -16.25 -3.80 -9.97
C ALA A 135 -16.64 -5.23 -9.57
N ALA A 136 -16.00 -5.82 -8.56
CA ALA A 136 -16.19 -7.22 -8.17
C ALA A 136 -17.67 -7.67 -8.04
N PRO A 137 -18.61 -6.87 -7.49
CA PRO A 137 -20.02 -7.26 -7.43
C PRO A 137 -20.72 -7.40 -8.80
N ALA A 138 -20.15 -6.81 -9.86
CA ALA A 138 -20.70 -6.80 -11.22
C ALA A 138 -19.98 -7.76 -12.17
N LEU A 139 -18.92 -8.45 -11.71
CA LEU A 139 -18.19 -9.43 -12.51
C LEU A 139 -18.93 -10.77 -12.53
N PRO A 140 -18.76 -11.60 -13.59
CA PRO A 140 -19.37 -12.93 -13.67
C PRO A 140 -18.64 -13.98 -12.81
N VAL A 141 -18.22 -13.61 -11.60
CA VAL A 141 -17.53 -14.45 -10.62
C VAL A 141 -18.01 -14.07 -9.21
N GLU A 142 -17.71 -14.90 -8.21
CA GLU A 142 -18.00 -14.54 -6.82
C GLU A 142 -17.32 -13.22 -6.43
N ALA A 143 -18.07 -12.32 -5.78
CA ALA A 143 -17.57 -11.00 -5.41
C ALA A 143 -16.32 -11.08 -4.52
N THR A 144 -16.24 -12.09 -3.63
CA THR A 144 -15.05 -12.34 -2.80
C THR A 144 -13.83 -12.67 -3.66
N VAL A 145 -13.99 -13.51 -4.68
CA VAL A 145 -12.91 -13.85 -5.64
C VAL A 145 -12.45 -12.60 -6.39
N GLY A 146 -13.38 -11.79 -6.90
CA GLY A 146 -13.07 -10.54 -7.58
C GLY A 146 -12.31 -9.55 -6.69
N ARG A 147 -12.75 -9.38 -5.44
CA ARG A 147 -12.07 -8.53 -4.45
C ARG A 147 -10.67 -9.01 -4.13
N VAL A 148 -10.49 -10.31 -3.87
CA VAL A 148 -9.18 -10.90 -3.59
C VAL A 148 -8.25 -10.79 -4.79
N ALA A 149 -8.75 -10.97 -6.02
CA ALA A 149 -7.98 -10.78 -7.24
C ALA A 149 -7.51 -9.32 -7.40
N GLY A 150 -8.38 -8.35 -7.13
CA GLY A 150 -8.01 -6.93 -7.13
C GLY A 150 -6.92 -6.60 -6.11
N ILE A 151 -7.06 -7.11 -4.88
CA ILE A 151 -6.03 -6.97 -3.82
C ILE A 151 -4.72 -7.62 -4.23
N ALA A 152 -4.75 -8.83 -4.79
CA ALA A 152 -3.56 -9.54 -5.23
C ALA A 152 -2.82 -8.78 -6.34
N ALA A 153 -3.55 -8.21 -7.30
CA ALA A 153 -2.95 -7.38 -8.36
C ALA A 153 -2.20 -6.18 -7.76
N VAL A 154 -2.82 -5.42 -6.85
CA VAL A 154 -2.17 -4.30 -6.17
C VAL A 154 -0.95 -4.77 -5.38
N GLY A 155 -1.10 -5.83 -4.59
CA GLY A 155 -0.03 -6.37 -3.77
C GLY A 155 1.17 -6.82 -4.60
N LEU A 156 0.95 -7.50 -5.72
CA LEU A 156 2.01 -7.88 -6.67
C LEU A 156 2.71 -6.66 -7.26
N GLY A 157 1.96 -5.65 -7.71
CA GLY A 157 2.52 -4.44 -8.30
C GLY A 157 3.40 -3.66 -7.33
N GLN A 158 2.92 -3.43 -6.11
CA GLN A 158 3.67 -2.72 -5.08
C GLN A 158 4.89 -3.54 -4.59
N THR A 159 4.72 -4.85 -4.43
CA THR A 159 5.81 -5.74 -3.98
C THR A 159 6.93 -5.82 -5.03
N ALA A 160 6.58 -5.91 -6.32
CA ALA A 160 7.58 -5.94 -7.39
C ALA A 160 8.46 -4.67 -7.41
N GLY A 161 7.86 -3.49 -7.23
CA GLY A 161 8.60 -2.23 -7.14
C GLY A 161 9.56 -2.17 -5.93
N ILE A 162 9.11 -2.64 -4.76
CA ILE A 162 9.96 -2.69 -3.56
C ILE A 162 11.08 -3.71 -3.70
N LEU A 163 10.81 -4.87 -4.30
CA LEU A 163 11.82 -5.89 -4.53
C LEU A 163 12.90 -5.41 -5.50
N ASP A 164 12.54 -4.76 -6.61
CA ASP A 164 13.54 -4.17 -7.51
C ASP A 164 14.39 -3.13 -6.77
N ALA A 165 13.76 -2.22 -6.02
CA ALA A 165 14.49 -1.21 -5.26
C ALA A 165 15.49 -1.81 -4.26
N ALA A 166 15.10 -2.86 -3.53
CA ALA A 166 15.95 -3.51 -2.53
C ALA A 166 17.05 -4.41 -3.11
N LEU A 167 16.87 -4.92 -4.34
CA LEU A 167 17.89 -5.73 -5.01
C LEU A 167 18.87 -4.88 -5.81
N ARG A 168 18.45 -3.69 -6.24
CA ARG A 168 19.23 -2.78 -7.09
C ARG A 168 20.13 -1.83 -6.30
N TYR A 169 19.75 -1.48 -5.07
CA TYR A 169 20.43 -0.50 -4.21
C TYR A 169 20.76 -1.09 -2.85
#